data_AF-A0A3S1F4E8-F1
#
_entry.id   AF-A0A3S1F4E8-F1
#
_cell.length_a   1.000
_cell.length_b   1.000
_cell.length_c   1.000
_cell.angle_alpha   90.00
_cell.angle_beta   90.00
_cell.angle_gamma   90.00
#
_symmetry.space_group_name_H-M   'P 1'
#
loop_
_entity.id
_entity.type
_entity.pdbx_description
1 polymer ?
#
loop_
_entity_poly.entity_id
_entity_poly.type
_entity_poly.pdbx_seq_one_letter_code
_entity_poly.pdbx_strand_id
1 'polypeptide(L)'
;MTSITSDFAAAPVLPKWVVPVLLLAFAYGVVPLIGSSYLFEAILLPFLALSLAGVGLNILTGYAGQVSLGSAAFMAAGAFAAYNF
;
A
#
# COMPACT_ATOMS: atom_id res chain seq x y z
N MET A 1 -27.91 -15.17 -43.76
CA MET A 1 -28.17 -14.91 -42.34
C MET A 1 -26.87 -14.47 -41.70
N THR A 2 -26.45 -13.24 -42.02
CA THR A 2 -25.20 -12.63 -41.56
C THR A 2 -25.43 -12.13 -40.15
N SER A 3 -25.08 -12.95 -39.16
CA SER A 3 -25.02 -12.48 -37.77
C SER A 3 -24.01 -11.35 -37.71
N ILE A 4 -24.52 -10.15 -37.48
CA ILE A 4 -23.75 -8.99 -37.03
C ILE A 4 -23.20 -9.39 -35.66
N THR A 5 -22.07 -10.11 -35.64
CA THR A 5 -21.22 -10.12 -34.46
C THR A 5 -20.53 -8.77 -34.47
N SER A 6 -21.19 -7.78 -33.86
CA SER A 6 -20.52 -6.61 -33.37
C SER A 6 -19.58 -7.14 -32.29
N ASP A 7 -18.37 -7.56 -32.67
CA ASP A 7 -17.27 -7.71 -31.74
C ASP A 7 -17.10 -6.33 -31.12
N PHE A 8 -17.67 -6.15 -29.93
CA PHE A 8 -17.36 -5.02 -29.09
C PHE A 8 -15.85 -5.08 -28.90
N ALA A 9 -15.13 -4.20 -29.60
CA ALA A 9 -13.69 -4.10 -29.50
C ALA A 9 -13.37 -4.08 -28.00
N ALA A 10 -12.69 -5.13 -27.52
CA ALA A 10 -12.34 -5.24 -26.12
C ALA A 10 -11.63 -3.93 -25.74
N ALA A 11 -12.24 -3.16 -24.84
CA ALA A 11 -11.66 -1.89 -24.41
C ALA A 11 -10.22 -2.19 -23.98
N PRO A 12 -9.24 -1.34 -24.35
CA PRO A 12 -7.86 -1.57 -23.97
C PRO A 12 -7.78 -1.67 -22.45
N VAL A 13 -7.56 -2.88 -21.95
CA VAL A 13 -7.44 -3.13 -20.52
C VAL A 13 -6.11 -2.53 -20.09
N LEU A 14 -6.19 -1.46 -19.30
CA LEU A 14 -5.01 -0.88 -18.68
C LEU A 14 -4.29 -1.99 -17.89
N PRO A 15 -2.95 -2.09 -17.98
CA PRO A 15 -2.20 -3.08 -17.22
C PRO A 15 -2.51 -2.90 -15.73
N LYS A 16 -2.82 -4.00 -15.04
CA LYS A 16 -3.15 -4.00 -13.59
C LYS A 16 -2.11 -3.33 -12.68
N TRP A 17 -0.88 -3.21 -13.15
CA TRP A 17 0.23 -2.54 -12.45
C TRP A 17 0.25 -1.02 -12.63
N VAL A 18 -0.42 -0.48 -13.65
CA VAL A 18 -0.42 0.97 -13.92
C VAL A 18 -1.08 1.73 -12.77
N VAL A 19 -2.22 1.23 -12.28
CA VAL A 19 -2.96 1.89 -11.18
C VAL A 19 -2.12 2.00 -9.88
N PRO A 20 -1.53 0.92 -9.33
CA PRO A 20 -0.73 1.02 -8.12
C PRO A 20 0.56 1.83 -8.32
N VAL A 21 1.21 1.74 -9.49
CA VAL A 21 2.40 2.56 -9.79
C VAL A 21 2.05 4.05 -9.85
N LEU A 22 0.93 4.41 -10.49
CA LEU A 22 0.48 5.79 -10.57
C LEU A 22 0.13 6.34 -9.18
N LEU A 23 -0.52 5.52 -8.34
CA LEU A 23 -0.86 5.88 -6.97
C LEU A 23 0.38 6.09 -6.10
N LEU A 24 1.40 5.22 -6.22
CA LEU A 24 2.68 5.39 -5.52
C LEU A 24 3.42 6.63 -6.01
N ALA A 25 3.44 6.89 -7.31
CA ALA A 25 4.07 8.09 -7.88
C ALA A 25 3.40 9.37 -7.37
N PHE A 26 2.06 9.38 -7.27
CA PHE A 26 1.33 10.49 -6.67
C PHE A 26 1.60 10.62 -5.16
N ALA A 27 1.57 9.51 -4.43
CA ALA A 27 1.79 9.49 -2.98
C ALA A 27 3.19 10.00 -2.61
N TYR A 28 4.24 9.58 -3.32
CA TYR A 28 5.61 10.04 -3.04
C TYR A 28 6.00 11.34 -3.74
N GLY A 29 5.34 11.71 -4.83
CA GLY A 29 5.65 12.94 -5.57
C GLY A 29 4.87 14.16 -5.09
N VAL A 30 3.58 14.00 -4.80
CA VAL A 30 2.66 15.10 -4.52
C VAL A 30 2.47 15.31 -3.02
N VAL A 31 2.19 14.24 -2.26
CA VAL A 31 1.92 14.35 -0.81
C VAL A 31 3.03 15.06 -0.02
N PRO A 32 4.34 14.83 -0.24
CA PRO A 32 5.39 15.58 0.47
C PRO A 32 5.47 17.06 0.13
N LEU A 33 4.92 17.50 -1.01
CA LEU A 33 4.92 18.90 -1.40
C LEU A 33 3.77 19.70 -0.77
N ILE A 34 2.66 19.03 -0.43
CA ILE A 34 1.46 19.68 0.14
C ILE A 34 1.17 19.26 1.58
N GLY A 35 1.86 18.26 2.11
CA GLY A 35 1.60 17.70 3.43
C GLY A 35 1.98 18.66 4.54
N SER A 36 1.05 18.89 5.47
CA SER A 36 1.31 19.61 6.71
C SER A 36 1.90 18.68 7.77
N SER A 37 2.56 19.24 8.79
CA SER A 37 3.09 18.46 9.93
C SER A 37 2.01 17.60 10.58
N TYR A 38 0.76 18.11 10.66
CA TYR A 38 -0.38 17.33 11.15
C TYR A 38 -0.67 16.10 10.29
N LEU A 39 -0.65 16.24 8.96
CA LEU A 39 -0.89 15.13 8.04
C LEU A 39 0.20 14.05 8.19
N PHE A 40 1.45 14.47 8.35
CA PHE A 40 2.55 13.53 8.62
C PHE A 40 2.41 12.87 9.98
N GLU A 41 2.42 13.64 11.06
CA GLU A 41 2.58 13.12 12.42
C GLU A 41 1.32 12.46 12.96
N ALA A 42 0.15 13.06 12.71
CA ALA A 42 -1.10 12.56 13.28
C ALA A 42 -1.77 11.47 12.43
N ILE A 43 -1.47 11.42 11.12
CA ILE A 43 -2.17 10.53 10.19
C ILE A 43 -1.20 9.54 9.53
N LEU A 44 -0.24 10.02 8.73
CA LEU A 44 0.61 9.14 7.93
C LEU A 44 1.51 8.26 8.78
N LEU A 45 2.15 8.80 9.82
CA LEU A 45 3.02 8.03 10.72
C LEU A 45 2.28 6.82 11.34
N PRO A 46 1.15 7.00 12.07
CA PRO A 46 0.45 5.86 12.64
C PRO A 46 -0.16 4.94 11.57
N PHE A 47 -0.65 5.48 10.46
CA PHE A 47 -1.21 4.68 9.37
C PHE A 47 -0.16 3.77 8.72
N LEU A 48 1.02 4.30 8.37
CA LEU A 48 2.10 3.51 7.78
C LEU A 48 2.63 2.48 8.78
N ALA A 49 2.81 2.86 10.04
CA ALA A 49 3.28 1.94 11.07
C ALA A 49 2.35 0.74 11.25
N LEU A 50 1.04 0.98 11.38
CA LEU A 50 0.04 -0.08 11.53
C LEU A 50 -0.12 -0.91 10.25
N SER A 51 -0.06 -0.29 9.06
CA SER A 51 -0.14 -0.99 7.78
C SER A 51 1.05 -1.93 7.58
N LEU A 52 2.26 -1.45 7.82
CA LEU A 52 3.50 -2.22 7.71
C LEU A 52 3.50 -3.37 8.72
N ALA A 53 2.95 -3.13 9.92
CA ALA A 53 2.80 -4.17 10.91
C ALA A 53 1.78 -5.25 10.56
N GLY A 54 0.64 -4.87 9.98
CA GLY A 54 -0.35 -5.81 9.48
C GLY A 54 0.19 -6.67 8.33
N VAL A 55 0.84 -6.05 7.34
CA VAL A 55 1.44 -6.79 6.20
C VAL A 55 2.51 -7.75 6.69
N GLY A 56 3.39 -7.29 7.56
CA GLY A 56 4.44 -8.11 8.15
C GLY A 56 3.91 -9.32 8.92
N LEU A 57 2.90 -9.10 9.76
CA LEU A 57 2.24 -10.17 10.51
C LEU A 57 1.62 -11.20 9.56
N ASN A 58 0.96 -10.77 8.47
CA ASN A 58 0.38 -11.68 7.47
C ASN A 58 1.43 -12.57 6.80
N ILE A 59 2.64 -12.05 6.54
CA ILE A 59 3.74 -12.84 5.99
C ILE A 59 4.23 -13.86 7.02
N LEU A 60 4.46 -13.46 8.27
CA LEU A 60 4.98 -14.38 9.30
C LEU A 60 3.97 -15.46 9.71
N THR A 61 2.69 -15.13 9.78
CA THR A 61 1.65 -16.12 10.07
C THR A 61 1.43 -17.07 8.89
N GLY A 62 1.52 -16.56 7.66
CA GLY A 62 1.40 -17.36 6.43
C GLY A 62 2.58 -18.32 6.20
N TYR A 63 3.82 -17.90 6.50
CA TYR A 63 5.02 -18.69 6.19
C TYR A 63 5.66 -19.41 7.40
N ALA A 64 5.54 -18.85 8.62
CA ALA A 64 6.20 -19.39 9.82
C ALA A 64 5.23 -19.75 10.96
N GLY A 65 3.96 -19.33 10.88
CA GLY A 65 2.94 -19.55 11.92
C GLY A 65 3.15 -18.76 13.22
N GLN A 66 4.10 -17.81 13.26
CA GLN A 66 4.51 -17.12 14.50
C GLN A 66 3.78 -15.77 14.69
N VAL A 67 2.57 -15.81 15.25
CA VAL A 67 1.77 -14.61 15.55
C VAL A 67 2.43 -13.73 16.62
N SER A 68 2.95 -14.37 17.68
CA SER A 68 3.43 -13.68 18.89
C SER A 68 4.74 -12.91 18.66
N LEU A 69 5.65 -13.46 17.86
CA LEU A 69 6.94 -12.84 17.55
C LEU A 69 6.78 -11.76 16.46
N GLY A 70 5.85 -11.96 15.52
CA GLY A 70 5.58 -11.01 14.45
C GLY A 70 4.97 -9.70 14.92
N SER A 71 4.00 -9.72 15.85
CA SER A 71 3.35 -8.49 16.32
C SER A 71 4.32 -7.51 16.99
N ALA A 72 5.20 -8.00 17.86
CA ALA A 72 6.20 -7.18 18.55
C ALA A 72 7.30 -6.66 17.59
N ALA A 73 7.85 -7.53 16.74
CA ALA A 73 8.90 -7.15 15.79
C ALA A 73 8.41 -6.10 14.77
N PHE A 74 7.18 -6.25 14.29
CA PHE A 74 6.64 -5.33 13.31
C PHE A 74 6.10 -4.03 13.90
N MET A 75 5.60 -4.03 15.13
CA MET A 75 5.27 -2.78 15.82
C MET A 75 6.53 -1.95 16.08
N ALA A 76 7.66 -2.59 16.42
CA ALA A 76 8.97 -1.94 16.51
C ALA A 76 9.47 -1.41 15.16
N ALA A 77 9.34 -2.19 14.08
CA ALA A 77 9.72 -1.75 12.73
C ALA A 77 8.85 -0.58 12.23
N GLY A 78 7.54 -0.62 12.49
CA GLY A 78 6.62 0.47 12.18
C GLY A 78 6.94 1.74 12.97
N ALA A 79 7.24 1.62 14.26
CA ALA A 79 7.68 2.74 15.09
C ALA A 79 9.03 3.32 14.64
N PHE A 80 9.99 2.48 14.21
CA PHE A 80 11.27 2.93 13.68
C PHE A 80 11.13 3.62 12.31
N ALA A 81 10.34 3.05 11.40
CA ALA A 81 10.07 3.65 10.10
C ALA A 81 9.26 4.96 10.19
N ALA A 82 8.44 5.07 11.23
CA ALA A 82 7.70 6.28 11.55
C ALA A 82 8.52 7.30 12.37
N TYR A 83 9.72 6.94 12.82
CA TYR A 83 10.56 7.87 13.55
C TYR A 83 11.14 8.90 12.58
N ASN A 84 10.77 10.16 12.79
CA ASN A 84 11.20 11.27 11.95
C ASN A 84 12.65 11.66 12.29
N PHE A 85 13.48 11.89 11.27
CA PHE A 85 14.77 12.60 11.37
C PHE A 85 14.60 14.03 10.88
#